data_AF-A0A0B8PDT6-F1
#
_entry.id   AF-A0A0B8PDT6-F1
#
_cell.length_a   1.000
_cell.length_b   1.000
_cell.length_c   1.000
_cell.angle_alpha   90.00
_cell.angle_beta   90.00
_cell.angle_gamma   90.00
#
_symmetry.space_group_name_H-M   'P 1'
#
loop_
_entity.id
_entity.type
_entity.pdbx_description
1 polymer ?
#
loop_
_entity_poly.entity_id
_entity_poly.type
_entity_poly.pdbx_seq_one_letter_code
_entity_poly.pdbx_strand_id
1 'polypeptide(L)'
;MKFKINTLAKTTMPMMVTSIMLMSGGVAQASDLYPAQDDEVVIYYNRGTDNEAEYNGWGLHLWNGEGCTSTDLEKMGIGSGGTDWNDPYPVSGFSDTYGAYYVLNVDLDASDPHTCMNFILHKGDDKAFGSANQKVQLTALGETRGLFGFHGSSQLYYEPISERPIAIDGQKAHWLNRDTIAWEDAANAARVELRYSPRNRIELDEETNVITGGKSLDVPITGELSEELKQRFPHLSGMTGTQIDVRDRKLARILKSQIVMVAYDDEDKVLAATEVQKAGVLDDVFVNEDAGNAISEELGAIVNGSRTEFKLWAPTAQNVDLYIYNKNKKQTKKINLAENPETGVWESGQVNGVVGDYYRYEVTVYHPTTKRIETVMVTDPYSHSVSTNSRYSQVVDLANDKKLKPKAGIIMKGRKPQ
;
A
#
# COMPACT_ATOMS: atom_id res chain seq x y z
N MET A 1 29.79 -45.80 -7.88
CA MET A 1 28.98 -46.75 -8.67
C MET A 1 27.58 -46.13 -8.81
N LYS A 2 27.39 -45.17 -9.73
CA LYS A 2 26.68 -45.28 -11.03
C LYS A 2 25.66 -46.42 -11.20
N PHE A 3 24.58 -46.03 -11.90
CA PHE A 3 23.63 -46.75 -12.77
C PHE A 3 22.21 -46.88 -12.19
N LYS A 4 21.11 -46.61 -12.93
CA LYS A 4 20.83 -45.89 -14.18
C LYS A 4 19.29 -45.89 -14.32
N ILE A 5 18.74 -44.81 -14.90
CA ILE A 5 17.36 -44.71 -15.38
C ILE A 5 17.15 -45.69 -16.55
N ASN A 6 15.96 -46.30 -16.69
CA ASN A 6 15.56 -46.97 -17.93
C ASN A 6 14.08 -46.73 -18.28
N THR A 7 13.91 -45.79 -19.21
CA THR A 7 13.09 -45.71 -20.42
C THR A 7 12.28 -46.95 -20.90
N LEU A 8 11.00 -46.66 -21.22
CA LEU A 8 10.06 -47.25 -22.20
C LEU A 8 9.84 -48.78 -22.32
N ALA A 9 8.56 -49.16 -22.21
CA ALA A 9 7.94 -50.14 -23.10
C ALA A 9 6.55 -49.63 -23.56
N LYS A 10 6.42 -49.42 -24.87
CA LYS A 10 5.17 -49.19 -25.62
C LYS A 10 4.55 -50.55 -25.95
N THR A 11 3.25 -50.75 -25.69
CA THR A 11 2.37 -51.55 -26.57
C THR A 11 0.89 -51.22 -26.34
N THR A 12 0.29 -50.56 -27.36
CA THR A 12 -1.02 -50.86 -27.97
C THR A 12 -2.32 -50.96 -27.13
N MET A 13 -3.16 -49.91 -27.26
CA MET A 13 -4.63 -49.85 -27.51
C MET A 13 -5.57 -50.98 -27.02
N PRO A 14 -6.77 -50.62 -26.50
CA PRO A 14 -7.87 -50.24 -27.42
C PRO A 14 -8.66 -48.98 -27.01
N MET A 15 -9.18 -48.30 -28.03
CA MET A 15 -10.24 -47.31 -27.91
C MET A 15 -11.45 -47.89 -27.17
N MET A 16 -11.85 -47.25 -26.07
CA MET A 16 -13.23 -47.23 -25.62
C MET A 16 -13.70 -45.78 -25.66
N VAL A 17 -14.58 -45.51 -26.62
CA VAL A 17 -15.42 -44.31 -26.63
C VAL A 17 -16.50 -44.56 -25.60
N THR A 18 -16.32 -43.99 -24.40
CA THR A 18 -17.39 -43.87 -23.42
C THR A 18 -17.89 -42.43 -23.47
N SER A 19 -19.03 -42.23 -24.11
CA SER A 19 -19.82 -41.01 -24.05
C SER A 19 -20.21 -40.74 -22.60
N ILE A 20 -19.54 -39.77 -21.97
CA ILE A 20 -19.97 -39.21 -20.69
C ILE A 20 -20.75 -37.94 -20.99
N MET A 21 -22.05 -37.98 -20.65
CA MET A 21 -22.92 -36.82 -20.63
C MET A 21 -22.33 -35.75 -19.72
N LEU A 22 -22.17 -34.55 -20.28
CA LEU A 22 -21.87 -33.32 -19.58
C LEU A 22 -22.93 -33.05 -18.50
N MET A 23 -22.51 -33.06 -17.24
CA MET A 23 -23.17 -32.31 -16.19
C MET A 23 -22.46 -30.96 -16.11
N SER A 24 -23.20 -29.92 -16.49
CA SER A 24 -22.79 -28.52 -16.52
C SER A 24 -22.44 -28.01 -15.13
N GLY A 25 -21.14 -27.87 -14.86
CA GLY A 25 -20.58 -26.90 -13.92
C GLY A 25 -19.78 -25.92 -14.76
N GLY A 26 -20.27 -24.69 -14.88
CA GLY A 26 -19.69 -23.66 -15.75
C GLY A 26 -18.30 -23.26 -15.27
N VAL A 27 -17.28 -23.71 -15.98
CA VAL A 27 -16.09 -22.90 -16.22
C VAL A 27 -16.59 -21.81 -17.17
N ALA A 28 -16.56 -20.54 -16.77
CA ALA A 28 -16.92 -19.44 -17.66
C ALA A 28 -16.04 -19.53 -18.91
N GLN A 29 -16.61 -19.99 -20.03
CA GLN A 29 -15.93 -19.92 -21.32
C GLN A 29 -15.78 -18.44 -21.67
N ALA A 30 -14.61 -18.09 -22.21
CA ALA A 30 -14.30 -16.85 -22.89
C ALA A 30 -15.24 -16.61 -24.10
N SER A 31 -16.52 -16.32 -23.85
CA SER A 31 -17.57 -16.44 -24.86
C SER A 31 -17.70 -15.27 -25.83
N ASP A 32 -16.83 -14.26 -25.76
CA ASP A 32 -16.88 -13.08 -26.62
C ASP A 32 -15.52 -12.33 -26.76
N LEU A 33 -14.40 -13.03 -26.57
CA LEU A 33 -13.08 -12.46 -26.84
C LEU A 33 -12.84 -12.29 -28.35
N TYR A 34 -12.20 -11.19 -28.72
CA TYR A 34 -11.65 -10.97 -30.06
C TYR A 34 -10.58 -12.03 -30.39
N PRO A 35 -10.65 -12.71 -31.55
CA PRO A 35 -9.70 -13.75 -31.95
C PRO A 35 -8.42 -13.12 -32.53
N ALA A 36 -7.54 -12.67 -31.64
CA ALA A 36 -6.28 -12.00 -31.99
C ALA A 36 -5.35 -12.88 -32.84
N GLN A 37 -4.74 -12.28 -33.87
CA GLN A 37 -3.67 -12.90 -34.65
C GLN A 37 -2.30 -12.80 -33.94
N ASP A 38 -1.29 -13.51 -34.45
CA ASP A 38 0.06 -13.57 -33.87
C ASP A 38 0.75 -12.20 -33.78
N ASP A 39 0.35 -11.25 -34.61
CA ASP A 39 0.85 -9.86 -34.68
C ASP A 39 -0.15 -8.84 -34.11
N GLU A 40 -1.10 -9.29 -33.29
CA GLU A 40 -2.09 -8.44 -32.63
C GLU A 40 -2.02 -8.57 -31.11
N VAL A 41 -2.44 -7.52 -30.42
CA VAL A 41 -2.71 -7.48 -28.98
C VAL A 41 -4.06 -6.83 -28.77
N VAL A 42 -4.85 -7.37 -27.85
CA VAL A 42 -6.18 -6.81 -27.53
C VAL A 42 -6.18 -6.28 -26.11
N ILE A 43 -6.47 -4.99 -25.94
CA ILE A 43 -6.66 -4.38 -24.62
C ILE A 43 -8.15 -4.28 -24.34
N TYR A 44 -8.61 -4.91 -23.26
CA TYR A 44 -9.99 -4.85 -22.77
C TYR A 44 -10.11 -3.85 -21.62
N TYR A 45 -11.14 -3.02 -21.67
CA TYR A 45 -11.49 -2.02 -20.69
C TYR A 45 -12.88 -2.28 -20.15
N ASN A 46 -12.93 -2.73 -18.90
CA ASN A 46 -14.18 -3.02 -18.22
C ASN A 46 -14.54 -1.90 -17.23
N ARG A 47 -15.72 -1.30 -17.39
CA ARG A 47 -16.28 -0.27 -16.48
C ARG A 47 -17.35 -0.81 -15.52
N GLY A 48 -17.62 -2.12 -15.53
CA GLY A 48 -18.67 -2.75 -14.73
C GLY A 48 -20.09 -2.44 -15.23
N THR A 49 -20.23 -2.08 -16.50
CA THR A 49 -21.48 -1.65 -17.14
C THR A 49 -21.52 -2.21 -18.57
N ASP A 50 -22.71 -2.65 -18.98
CA ASP A 50 -23.05 -3.07 -20.36
C ASP A 50 -23.45 -1.88 -21.24
N ASN A 51 -23.59 -0.68 -20.66
CA ASN A 51 -23.95 0.52 -21.38
C ASN A 51 -22.77 1.09 -22.19
N GLU A 52 -22.71 0.74 -23.48
CA GLU A 52 -21.71 1.23 -24.43
C GLU A 52 -21.55 2.76 -24.42
N ALA A 53 -22.62 3.52 -24.14
CA ALA A 53 -22.56 4.99 -24.15
C ALA A 53 -21.60 5.56 -23.10
N GLU A 54 -21.30 4.82 -22.04
CA GLU A 54 -20.33 5.22 -21.02
C GLU A 54 -18.87 5.16 -21.48
N TYR A 55 -18.60 4.43 -22.56
CA TYR A 55 -17.29 4.30 -23.18
C TYR A 55 -17.03 5.40 -24.22
N ASN A 56 -18.04 6.21 -24.56
CA ASN A 56 -17.90 7.31 -25.52
C ASN A 56 -16.84 8.32 -25.07
N GLY A 57 -15.87 8.55 -25.97
CA GLY A 57 -14.74 9.45 -25.77
C GLY A 57 -13.54 8.83 -25.05
N TRP A 58 -13.60 7.54 -24.68
CA TRP A 58 -12.43 6.81 -24.20
C TRP A 58 -11.63 6.24 -25.36
N GLY A 59 -10.34 6.53 -25.40
CA GLY A 59 -9.42 6.01 -26.42
C GLY A 59 -8.01 5.80 -25.89
N LEU A 60 -7.18 5.17 -26.71
CA LEU A 60 -5.78 4.90 -26.37
C LEU A 60 -4.85 5.99 -26.90
N HIS A 61 -4.07 6.58 -26.01
CA HIS A 61 -2.86 7.28 -26.38
C HIS A 61 -1.72 6.25 -26.57
N LEU A 62 -1.17 6.16 -27.78
CA LEU A 62 -0.16 5.18 -28.18
C LEU A 62 1.11 5.89 -28.64
N TRP A 63 2.28 5.37 -28.25
CA TRP A 63 3.58 5.87 -28.71
C TRP A 63 4.67 4.81 -28.61
N ASN A 64 5.69 4.93 -29.46
CA ASN A 64 6.96 4.20 -29.34
C ASN A 64 7.97 5.06 -28.58
N GLY A 65 8.60 4.51 -27.54
CA GLY A 65 9.49 5.25 -26.64
C GLY A 65 9.72 4.52 -25.32
N GLU A 66 10.55 5.08 -24.43
CA GLU A 66 10.80 4.51 -23.09
C GLU A 66 11.25 3.03 -23.09
N GLY A 67 11.93 2.62 -24.17
CA GLY A 67 12.39 1.25 -24.38
C GLY A 67 11.36 0.28 -24.94
N CYS A 68 10.15 0.73 -25.31
CA CYS A 68 9.14 -0.06 -26.01
C CYS A 68 8.89 0.53 -27.39
N THR A 69 9.20 -0.22 -28.45
CA THR A 69 9.04 0.22 -29.85
C THR A 69 8.25 -0.76 -30.70
N SER A 70 7.63 -1.76 -30.06
CA SER A 70 6.92 -2.84 -30.76
C SER A 70 5.52 -2.45 -31.24
N THR A 71 5.02 -1.24 -31.04
CA THR A 71 3.73 -0.84 -31.62
C THR A 71 3.89 -0.51 -33.10
N ASP A 72 3.19 -1.22 -33.98
CA ASP A 72 3.21 -0.98 -35.42
C ASP A 72 2.30 0.20 -35.78
N LEU A 73 2.77 1.41 -35.44
CA LEU A 73 2.05 2.65 -35.69
C LEU A 73 1.73 2.84 -37.18
N GLU A 74 2.64 2.44 -38.08
CA GLU A 74 2.45 2.59 -39.53
C GLU A 74 1.30 1.72 -40.03
N LYS A 75 1.27 0.43 -39.67
CA LYS A 75 0.18 -0.48 -40.04
C LYS A 75 -1.17 -0.05 -39.46
N MET A 76 -1.14 0.57 -38.28
CA MET A 76 -2.31 1.15 -37.65
C MET A 76 -2.74 2.52 -38.24
N GLY A 77 -1.98 3.07 -39.20
CA GLY A 77 -2.26 4.36 -39.82
C GLY A 77 -1.97 5.58 -38.92
N ILE A 78 -1.13 5.40 -37.90
CA ILE A 78 -0.75 6.41 -36.91
C ILE A 78 0.62 6.98 -37.28
N GLY A 79 0.78 8.29 -37.16
CA GLY A 79 2.08 8.94 -37.39
C GLY A 79 3.15 8.44 -36.42
N SER A 80 4.43 8.57 -36.80
CA SER A 80 5.57 8.10 -35.99
C SER A 80 5.68 8.75 -34.59
N GLY A 81 4.98 9.87 -34.37
CA GLY A 81 4.88 10.53 -33.06
C GLY A 81 3.86 9.89 -32.12
N GLY A 82 3.12 8.88 -32.56
CA GLY A 82 1.99 8.32 -31.82
C GLY A 82 0.68 9.05 -32.11
N THR A 83 -0.34 8.74 -31.32
CA THR A 83 -1.65 9.41 -31.35
C THR A 83 -1.58 10.82 -30.75
N ASP A 84 -2.40 11.76 -31.24
CA ASP A 84 -2.61 13.03 -30.53
C ASP A 84 -3.40 12.77 -29.24
N TRP A 85 -3.08 13.50 -28.16
CA TRP A 85 -3.85 13.42 -26.92
C TRP A 85 -5.33 13.80 -27.12
N ASN A 86 -5.63 14.73 -28.03
CA ASN A 86 -7.01 15.13 -28.29
C ASN A 86 -7.72 14.25 -29.33
N ASP A 87 -7.01 13.32 -29.95
CA ASP A 87 -7.53 12.38 -30.96
C ASP A 87 -6.95 10.98 -30.70
N PRO A 88 -7.38 10.32 -29.59
CA PRO A 88 -6.84 9.04 -29.19
C PRO A 88 -7.32 7.91 -30.12
N TYR A 89 -6.57 6.81 -30.18
CA TYR A 89 -6.94 5.64 -30.97
C TYR A 89 -8.31 5.09 -30.52
N PRO A 90 -9.27 4.95 -31.44
CA PRO A 90 -10.65 4.67 -31.10
C PRO A 90 -10.85 3.21 -30.67
N VAL A 91 -11.98 2.97 -30.00
CA VAL A 91 -12.44 1.62 -29.67
C VAL A 91 -12.59 0.76 -30.93
N SER A 92 -12.14 -0.48 -30.88
CA SER A 92 -12.23 -1.44 -32.00
C SER A 92 -13.53 -2.24 -31.96
N GLY A 93 -14.07 -2.50 -30.78
CA GLY A 93 -15.36 -3.14 -30.60
C GLY A 93 -15.75 -3.27 -29.13
N PHE A 94 -16.84 -4.01 -28.89
CA PHE A 94 -17.38 -4.23 -27.56
C PHE A 94 -17.57 -5.72 -27.28
N SER A 95 -17.28 -6.11 -26.04
CA SER A 95 -17.54 -7.42 -25.48
C SER A 95 -18.56 -7.24 -24.35
N ASP A 96 -19.63 -8.03 -24.38
CA ASP A 96 -20.67 -8.02 -23.34
C ASP A 96 -20.08 -8.39 -21.96
N THR A 97 -19.01 -9.17 -21.94
CA THR A 97 -18.35 -9.66 -20.72
C THR A 97 -17.22 -8.74 -20.25
N TYR A 98 -16.39 -8.24 -21.17
CA TYR A 98 -15.11 -7.58 -20.87
C TYR A 98 -15.11 -6.08 -21.20
N GLY A 99 -16.21 -5.55 -21.74
CA GLY A 99 -16.38 -4.13 -22.09
C GLY A 99 -15.74 -3.75 -23.43
N ALA A 100 -15.38 -2.47 -23.56
CA ALA A 100 -14.76 -1.95 -24.78
C ALA A 100 -13.37 -2.57 -24.98
N TYR A 101 -13.03 -2.93 -26.22
CA TYR A 101 -11.71 -3.44 -26.56
C TYR A 101 -11.04 -2.71 -27.72
N TYR A 102 -9.72 -2.75 -27.72
CA TYR A 102 -8.85 -2.09 -28.67
C TYR A 102 -7.86 -3.11 -29.24
N VAL A 103 -7.82 -3.24 -30.56
CA VAL A 103 -6.91 -4.16 -31.27
C VAL A 103 -5.71 -3.36 -31.75
N LEU A 104 -4.51 -3.74 -31.30
CA LEU A 104 -3.25 -3.10 -31.65
C LEU A 104 -2.40 -4.03 -32.50
N ASN A 105 -1.76 -3.51 -33.53
CA ASN A 105 -0.78 -4.27 -34.30
C ASN A 105 0.60 -4.14 -33.69
N VAL A 106 1.34 -5.25 -33.74
CA VAL A 106 2.66 -5.35 -33.16
C VAL A 106 3.71 -5.51 -34.27
N ASP A 107 4.73 -4.67 -34.22
CA ASP A 107 5.90 -4.77 -35.08
C ASP A 107 6.79 -5.91 -34.57
N LEU A 108 6.88 -6.98 -35.36
CA LEU A 108 7.70 -8.16 -35.06
C LEU A 108 9.19 -7.92 -35.37
N ASP A 109 9.50 -6.87 -36.13
CA ASP A 109 10.84 -6.49 -36.57
C ASP A 109 11.38 -5.25 -35.81
N ALA A 110 10.71 -4.86 -34.73
CA ALA A 110 11.01 -3.67 -33.94
C ALA A 110 12.47 -3.63 -33.41
N SER A 111 12.95 -2.42 -33.15
CA SER A 111 14.33 -2.19 -32.69
C SER A 111 14.57 -2.60 -31.24
N ASP A 112 13.56 -2.46 -30.38
CA ASP A 112 13.48 -3.29 -29.18
C ASP A 112 13.11 -4.70 -29.60
N PRO A 113 13.73 -5.76 -29.04
CA PRO A 113 13.17 -7.09 -29.25
C PRO A 113 11.69 -7.04 -28.86
N HIS A 114 10.82 -7.62 -29.68
CA HIS A 114 9.36 -7.65 -29.53
C HIS A 114 8.94 -8.05 -28.09
N THR A 115 8.91 -7.08 -27.19
CA THR A 115 8.81 -7.32 -25.74
C THR A 115 7.82 -6.40 -25.06
N CYS A 116 7.60 -5.18 -25.54
CA CYS A 116 6.59 -4.31 -24.96
C CYS A 116 5.99 -3.23 -25.88
N MET A 117 4.81 -2.76 -25.49
CA MET A 117 4.07 -1.67 -26.14
C MET A 117 3.60 -0.67 -25.09
N ASN A 118 3.68 0.64 -25.37
CA ASN A 118 3.17 1.66 -24.45
C ASN A 118 1.74 2.08 -24.79
N PHE A 119 0.95 2.37 -23.76
CA PHE A 119 -0.34 3.00 -23.92
C PHE A 119 -0.78 3.80 -22.69
N ILE A 120 -1.76 4.68 -22.87
CA ILE A 120 -2.60 5.24 -21.81
C ILE A 120 -4.05 5.20 -22.31
N LEU A 121 -4.95 4.66 -21.51
CA LEU A 121 -6.38 4.71 -21.79
C LEU A 121 -7.01 5.90 -21.08
N HIS A 122 -7.61 6.83 -21.84
CA HIS A 122 -8.07 8.11 -21.28
C HIS A 122 -9.27 8.73 -22.01
N LYS A 123 -9.90 9.70 -21.35
CA LYS A 123 -10.93 10.60 -21.87
C LYS A 123 -10.64 12.01 -21.38
N GLY A 124 -10.12 12.88 -22.25
CA GLY A 124 -9.54 14.15 -21.81
C GLY A 124 -8.40 13.88 -20.82
N ASP A 125 -8.44 14.50 -19.65
CA ASP A 125 -7.44 14.31 -18.58
C ASP A 125 -7.73 13.10 -17.67
N ASP A 126 -8.92 12.49 -17.78
CA ASP A 126 -9.30 11.31 -16.99
C ASP A 126 -8.60 10.06 -17.54
N LYS A 127 -7.94 9.29 -16.66
CA LYS A 127 -7.22 8.07 -17.03
C LYS A 127 -7.86 6.84 -16.40
N ALA A 128 -8.08 5.80 -17.20
CA ALA A 128 -8.83 4.62 -16.76
C ALA A 128 -8.04 3.76 -15.76
N PHE A 129 -6.73 3.60 -15.99
CA PHE A 129 -5.87 2.67 -15.23
C PHE A 129 -4.88 3.39 -14.29
N GLY A 130 -5.32 4.51 -13.72
CA GLY A 130 -4.47 5.36 -12.88
C GLY A 130 -3.54 6.27 -13.69
N SER A 131 -2.63 6.96 -13.00
CA SER A 131 -1.84 8.05 -13.58
C SER A 131 -0.61 7.62 -14.38
N ALA A 132 -0.21 6.35 -14.30
CA ALA A 132 1.01 5.82 -14.89
C ALA A 132 0.91 5.58 -16.41
N ASN A 133 2.06 5.62 -17.08
CA ASN A 133 2.24 5.13 -18.46
C ASN A 133 2.17 3.60 -18.42
N GLN A 134 1.20 3.02 -19.12
CA GLN A 134 0.99 1.57 -19.09
C GLN A 134 1.86 0.89 -20.14
N LYS A 135 2.26 -0.34 -19.84
CA LYS A 135 3.05 -1.17 -20.74
C LYS A 135 2.41 -2.54 -20.89
N VAL A 136 2.09 -2.93 -22.11
CA VAL A 136 1.87 -4.33 -22.44
C VAL A 136 3.23 -5.03 -22.45
N GLN A 137 3.38 -6.12 -21.69
CA GLN A 137 4.53 -7.01 -21.76
C GLN A 137 4.19 -8.16 -22.71
N LEU A 138 4.70 -8.10 -23.94
CA LEU A 138 4.36 -9.04 -25.00
C LEU A 138 4.74 -10.48 -24.64
N THR A 139 5.81 -10.64 -23.86
CA THR A 139 6.28 -11.96 -23.37
C THR A 139 5.40 -12.58 -22.28
N ALA A 140 4.48 -11.82 -21.71
CA ALA A 140 3.55 -12.28 -20.67
C ALA A 140 2.15 -12.62 -21.22
N LEU A 141 1.90 -12.38 -22.51
CA LEU A 141 0.62 -12.66 -23.15
C LEU A 141 0.36 -14.17 -23.22
N GLY A 142 -0.84 -14.58 -22.76
CA GLY A 142 -1.36 -15.93 -22.94
C GLY A 142 -1.89 -16.19 -24.34
N GLU A 143 -2.60 -17.31 -24.53
CA GLU A 143 -3.13 -17.73 -25.84
C GLU A 143 -4.10 -16.73 -26.46
N THR A 144 -4.81 -15.96 -25.63
CA THR A 144 -5.79 -14.96 -26.07
C THR A 144 -5.15 -13.65 -26.54
N ARG A 145 -3.85 -13.46 -26.25
CA ARG A 145 -3.11 -12.22 -26.53
C ARG A 145 -3.82 -10.96 -26.01
N GLY A 146 -4.56 -11.12 -24.92
CA GLY A 146 -5.37 -10.09 -24.28
C GLY A 146 -4.68 -9.47 -23.06
N LEU A 147 -5.00 -8.20 -22.80
CA LEU A 147 -4.69 -7.49 -21.57
C LEU A 147 -5.98 -6.89 -21.02
N PHE A 148 -6.37 -7.27 -19.80
CA PHE A 148 -7.65 -6.93 -19.20
C PHE A 148 -7.45 -5.91 -18.08
N GLY A 149 -8.20 -4.81 -18.13
CA GLY A 149 -8.13 -3.74 -17.13
C GLY A 149 -9.51 -3.25 -16.70
N PHE A 150 -9.60 -2.79 -15.45
CA PHE A 150 -10.83 -2.28 -14.85
C PHE A 150 -10.73 -0.79 -14.57
N HIS A 151 -11.80 -0.05 -14.83
CA HIS A 151 -11.85 1.39 -14.54
C HIS A 151 -11.49 1.68 -13.07
N GLY A 152 -10.61 2.65 -12.85
CA GLY A 152 -10.13 3.03 -11.51
C GLY A 152 -9.16 2.02 -10.88
N SER A 153 -8.62 1.06 -11.65
CA SER A 153 -7.58 0.12 -11.22
C SER A 153 -6.32 0.28 -12.05
N SER A 154 -5.14 0.36 -11.42
CA SER A 154 -3.86 0.31 -12.13
C SER A 154 -3.36 -1.11 -12.40
N GLN A 155 -4.08 -2.14 -11.92
CA GLN A 155 -3.74 -3.54 -12.18
C GLN A 155 -4.31 -3.99 -13.52
N LEU A 156 -3.48 -4.71 -14.28
CA LEU A 156 -3.78 -5.28 -15.59
C LEU A 156 -3.49 -6.78 -15.55
N TYR A 157 -4.31 -7.56 -16.25
CA TYR A 157 -4.28 -9.01 -16.23
C TYR A 157 -4.04 -9.57 -17.62
N TYR A 158 -3.17 -10.58 -17.75
CA TYR A 158 -2.83 -11.22 -19.03
C TYR A 158 -3.69 -12.44 -19.35
N GLU A 159 -4.55 -12.83 -18.42
CA GLU A 159 -5.55 -13.89 -18.59
C GLU A 159 -6.95 -13.29 -18.51
N PRO A 160 -7.94 -13.86 -19.24
CA PRO A 160 -9.30 -13.33 -19.26
C PRO A 160 -9.93 -13.31 -17.87
N ILE A 161 -10.41 -12.13 -17.48
CA ILE A 161 -11.09 -11.93 -16.21
C ILE A 161 -12.23 -10.93 -16.37
N SER A 162 -13.44 -11.34 -16.00
CA SER A 162 -14.69 -10.59 -16.23
C SER A 162 -15.06 -9.70 -15.05
N GLU A 163 -14.57 -10.02 -13.86
CA GLU A 163 -14.83 -9.28 -12.62
C GLU A 163 -13.52 -8.77 -12.04
N ARG A 164 -13.54 -7.54 -11.54
CA ARG A 164 -12.35 -6.98 -10.89
C ARG A 164 -12.01 -7.84 -9.67
N PRO A 165 -10.80 -8.42 -9.57
CA PRO A 165 -10.39 -9.09 -8.35
C PRO A 165 -10.55 -8.14 -7.18
N ILE A 166 -11.20 -8.62 -6.14
CA ILE A 166 -11.15 -7.91 -4.88
C ILE A 166 -9.69 -7.99 -4.44
N ALA A 167 -9.18 -6.88 -3.92
CA ALA A 167 -7.86 -6.80 -3.33
C ALA A 167 -7.96 -5.97 -2.05
N ILE A 168 -7.00 -6.15 -1.14
CA ILE A 168 -6.79 -5.16 -0.07
C ILE A 168 -6.10 -3.95 -0.73
N ASP A 169 -6.93 -3.01 -1.18
CA ASP A 169 -6.53 -1.91 -2.05
C ASP A 169 -6.19 -0.64 -1.25
N GLY A 170 -4.90 -0.35 -1.18
CA GLY A 170 -4.40 0.88 -0.56
C GLY A 170 -4.75 1.04 0.93
N GLN A 171 -4.82 2.30 1.35
CA GLN A 171 -5.16 2.76 2.71
C GLN A 171 -6.25 3.85 2.61
N LYS A 172 -7.42 3.48 2.10
CA LYS A 172 -8.54 4.37 1.80
C LYS A 172 -9.45 4.66 3.00
N ALA A 173 -9.36 3.86 4.07
CA ALA A 173 -10.07 4.13 5.31
C ALA A 173 -9.23 5.01 6.23
N HIS A 174 -9.88 5.92 6.96
CA HIS A 174 -9.23 6.90 7.83
C HIS A 174 -9.81 6.80 9.24
N TRP A 175 -9.01 6.39 10.22
CA TRP A 175 -9.40 6.38 11.63
C TRP A 175 -9.18 7.77 12.22
N LEU A 176 -10.26 8.54 12.35
CA LEU A 176 -10.22 10.00 12.54
C LEU A 176 -10.04 10.41 14.00
N ASN A 177 -10.68 9.68 14.91
CA ASN A 177 -10.65 9.88 16.35
C ASN A 177 -10.89 8.51 17.03
N ARG A 178 -11.04 8.48 18.35
CA ARG A 178 -11.21 7.25 19.11
C ARG A 178 -12.33 6.34 18.60
N ASP A 179 -13.44 6.90 18.14
CA ASP A 179 -14.69 6.18 17.89
C ASP A 179 -15.16 6.18 16.45
N THR A 180 -14.50 6.91 15.55
CA THR A 180 -14.97 7.10 14.16
C THR A 180 -13.89 6.72 13.14
N ILE A 181 -14.27 5.84 12.21
CA ILE A 181 -13.49 5.51 11.02
C ILE A 181 -14.29 5.93 9.79
N ALA A 182 -13.70 6.78 8.95
CA ALA A 182 -14.31 7.25 7.70
C ALA A 182 -13.81 6.45 6.50
N TRP A 183 -14.71 6.04 5.62
CA TRP A 183 -14.37 5.32 4.39
C TRP A 183 -15.47 5.49 3.34
N GLU A 184 -15.09 5.73 2.09
CA GLU A 184 -16.03 5.99 0.99
C GLU A 184 -16.89 4.76 0.62
N ASP A 185 -16.29 3.56 0.54
CA ASP A 185 -17.02 2.34 0.15
C ASP A 185 -18.06 1.90 1.20
N ALA A 186 -17.99 2.44 2.43
CA ALA A 186 -19.00 2.20 3.47
C ALA A 186 -20.39 2.74 3.08
N ALA A 187 -20.47 3.72 2.16
CA ALA A 187 -21.75 4.26 1.68
C ALA A 187 -22.63 3.24 0.94
N ASN A 188 -21.99 2.27 0.29
CA ASN A 188 -22.65 1.27 -0.56
C ASN A 188 -22.72 -0.12 0.09
N ALA A 189 -22.25 -0.24 1.33
CA ALA A 189 -22.16 -1.51 2.04
C ALA A 189 -23.43 -1.78 2.88
N ALA A 190 -23.86 -3.03 2.96
CA ALA A 190 -24.87 -3.45 3.92
C ALA A 190 -24.28 -3.55 5.34
N ARG A 191 -23.00 -3.95 5.46
CA ARG A 191 -22.23 -3.91 6.70
C ARG A 191 -20.75 -3.68 6.47
N VAL A 192 -20.08 -3.19 7.51
CA VAL A 192 -18.63 -2.98 7.54
C VAL A 192 -18.02 -3.68 8.75
N GLU A 193 -16.85 -4.26 8.54
CA GLU A 193 -16.06 -4.95 9.55
C GLU A 193 -14.63 -4.41 9.58
N LEU A 194 -14.09 -4.22 10.78
CA LEU A 194 -12.66 -4.03 11.01
C LEU A 194 -12.03 -5.36 11.42
N ARG A 195 -11.02 -5.81 10.65
CA ARG A 195 -10.15 -6.92 11.03
C ARG A 195 -8.82 -6.42 11.52
N TYR A 196 -8.29 -7.03 12.58
CA TYR A 196 -6.93 -6.74 13.05
C TYR A 196 -6.12 -8.00 13.37
N SER A 197 -4.83 -7.97 13.04
CA SER A 197 -3.88 -9.06 13.33
C SER A 197 -2.56 -8.52 13.88
N PRO A 198 -2.22 -8.83 15.15
CA PRO A 198 -0.92 -8.47 15.72
C PRO A 198 0.27 -9.15 15.03
N ARG A 199 0.01 -10.21 14.24
CA ARG A 199 1.04 -11.05 13.61
C ARG A 199 1.05 -10.96 12.09
N ASN A 200 0.32 -10.00 11.51
CA ASN A 200 0.20 -9.82 10.06
C ASN A 200 -0.27 -11.11 9.36
N ARG A 201 -1.56 -11.41 9.49
CA ARG A 201 -2.17 -12.69 9.08
C ARG A 201 -3.53 -12.48 8.41
N ILE A 202 -3.89 -11.24 8.10
CA ILE A 202 -5.10 -10.95 7.34
C ILE A 202 -4.70 -11.02 5.88
N GLU A 203 -5.39 -11.88 5.14
CA GLU A 203 -5.17 -12.18 3.74
C GLU A 203 -6.53 -12.22 3.05
N LEU A 204 -6.58 -11.75 1.81
CA LEU A 204 -7.72 -11.99 0.94
C LEU A 204 -7.38 -13.20 0.07
N ASP A 205 -8.25 -14.19 0.09
CA ASP A 205 -8.19 -15.30 -0.83
C ASP A 205 -8.77 -14.83 -2.18
N GLU A 206 -7.90 -14.67 -3.18
CA GLU A 206 -8.26 -14.11 -4.49
C GLU A 206 -9.15 -15.05 -5.32
N GLU A 207 -9.20 -16.34 -5.01
CA GLU A 207 -10.07 -17.30 -5.71
C GLU A 207 -11.50 -17.25 -5.17
N THR A 208 -11.65 -17.11 -3.86
CA THR A 208 -12.94 -17.16 -3.18
C THR A 208 -13.48 -15.78 -2.82
N ASN A 209 -12.67 -14.72 -2.97
CA ASN A 209 -12.97 -13.36 -2.52
C ASN A 209 -13.31 -13.27 -1.02
N VAL A 210 -12.74 -14.16 -0.20
CA VAL A 210 -12.97 -14.21 1.24
C VAL A 210 -11.76 -13.67 2.00
N ILE A 211 -12.00 -12.79 2.98
CA ILE A 211 -10.94 -12.35 3.89
C ILE A 211 -10.80 -13.33 5.05
N THR A 212 -9.58 -13.84 5.21
CA THR A 212 -9.23 -14.81 6.25
C THR A 212 -8.27 -14.22 7.28
N GLY A 213 -8.15 -14.91 8.42
CA GLY A 213 -7.24 -14.54 9.49
C GLY A 213 -7.59 -13.25 10.23
N GLY A 214 -6.76 -12.89 11.23
CA GLY A 214 -7.04 -11.80 12.15
C GLY A 214 -8.27 -12.03 13.05
N LYS A 215 -8.64 -11.00 13.80
CA LYS A 215 -9.87 -10.94 14.61
C LYS A 215 -10.79 -9.87 14.02
N SER A 216 -12.07 -10.17 13.91
CA SER A 216 -13.09 -9.27 13.39
C SER A 216 -13.74 -8.43 14.50
N LEU A 217 -14.23 -7.26 14.08
CA LEU A 217 -15.07 -6.34 14.84
C LEU A 217 -16.08 -5.72 13.88
N ASP A 218 -17.35 -5.85 14.18
CA ASP A 218 -18.38 -5.09 13.47
C ASP A 218 -18.20 -3.61 13.78
N VAL A 219 -18.22 -2.77 12.75
CA VAL A 219 -18.14 -1.31 12.86
C VAL A 219 -19.35 -0.69 12.16
N PRO A 220 -20.44 -0.42 12.89
CA PRO A 220 -21.71 0.03 12.30
C PRO A 220 -21.53 1.29 11.47
N ILE A 221 -22.22 1.37 10.32
CA ILE A 221 -22.25 2.57 9.47
C ILE A 221 -23.11 3.64 10.16
N THR A 222 -22.56 4.84 10.32
CA THR A 222 -23.25 5.97 10.97
C THR A 222 -23.71 7.04 10.00
N GLY A 223 -23.29 6.99 8.73
CA GLY A 223 -23.64 7.99 7.71
C GLY A 223 -22.65 9.14 7.67
N GLU A 224 -23.12 10.38 7.61
CA GLU A 224 -22.24 11.55 7.52
C GLU A 224 -21.35 11.73 8.77
N LEU A 225 -20.16 12.32 8.57
CA LEU A 225 -19.28 12.71 9.66
C LEU A 225 -19.86 13.87 10.48
N SER A 226 -19.46 13.98 11.75
CA SER A 226 -19.83 15.12 12.59
C SER A 226 -19.21 16.43 12.08
N GLU A 227 -19.80 17.57 12.44
CA GLU A 227 -19.28 18.88 12.02
C GLU A 227 -17.88 19.15 12.57
N GLU A 228 -17.56 18.65 13.77
CA GLU A 228 -16.22 18.74 14.36
C GLU A 228 -15.19 17.96 13.52
N LEU A 229 -15.55 16.75 13.07
CA LEU A 229 -14.69 15.94 12.22
C LEU A 229 -14.55 16.55 10.82
N LYS A 230 -15.62 17.08 10.23
CA LYS A 230 -15.58 17.80 8.95
C LYS A 230 -14.68 19.05 9.05
N GLN A 231 -14.72 19.77 10.18
CA GLN A 231 -13.86 20.93 10.40
C GLN A 231 -12.39 20.54 10.58
N ARG A 232 -12.10 19.46 11.33
CA ARG A 232 -10.73 18.97 11.55
C ARG A 232 -10.13 18.33 10.30
N PHE A 233 -10.94 17.64 9.50
CA PHE A 233 -10.54 16.92 8.29
C PHE A 233 -11.40 17.33 7.08
N PRO A 234 -11.29 18.59 6.58
CA PRO A 234 -12.18 19.11 5.54
C PRO A 234 -12.09 18.34 4.22
N HIS A 235 -10.91 17.81 3.90
CA HIS A 235 -10.66 16.97 2.73
C HIS A 235 -11.33 15.59 2.79
N LEU A 236 -11.84 15.16 3.96
CA LEU A 236 -12.54 13.89 4.16
C LEU A 236 -14.04 14.08 4.44
N SER A 237 -14.53 15.32 4.39
CA SER A 237 -15.89 15.69 4.82
C SER A 237 -17.03 14.96 4.09
N GLY A 238 -16.80 14.50 2.86
CA GLY A 238 -17.76 13.74 2.06
C GLY A 238 -17.74 12.23 2.30
N MET A 239 -16.87 11.72 3.18
CA MET A 239 -16.79 10.28 3.47
C MET A 239 -17.91 9.82 4.41
N THR A 240 -18.21 8.52 4.35
CA THR A 240 -19.13 7.87 5.28
C THR A 240 -18.40 7.42 6.54
N GLY A 241 -18.95 7.80 7.69
CA GLY A 241 -18.50 7.38 9.01
C GLY A 241 -18.99 5.99 9.37
N THR A 242 -18.14 5.28 10.11
CA THR A 242 -18.43 4.05 10.82
C THR A 242 -17.99 4.19 12.26
N GLN A 243 -18.64 3.46 13.18
CA GLN A 243 -18.38 3.54 14.60
C GLN A 243 -17.57 2.36 15.11
N ILE A 244 -16.60 2.63 15.98
CA ILE A 244 -15.85 1.61 16.72
C ILE A 244 -15.90 1.90 18.22
N ASP A 245 -16.35 0.92 19.00
CA ASP A 245 -16.36 1.00 20.47
C ASP A 245 -15.53 -0.15 21.07
N VAL A 246 -14.34 0.21 21.56
CA VAL A 246 -13.43 -0.73 22.22
C VAL A 246 -12.76 -0.09 23.44
N ARG A 247 -12.51 -0.93 24.46
CA ARG A 247 -11.73 -0.53 25.65
C ARG A 247 -10.28 -0.19 25.28
N ASP A 248 -9.64 0.68 26.07
CA ASP A 248 -8.27 1.20 25.81
C ASP A 248 -7.24 0.11 25.51
N ARG A 249 -7.19 -0.93 26.35
CA ARG A 249 -6.25 -2.05 26.16
C ARG A 249 -6.44 -2.77 24.82
N LYS A 250 -7.68 -2.81 24.31
CA LYS A 250 -7.98 -3.41 23.01
C LYS A 250 -7.67 -2.42 21.88
N LEU A 251 -8.01 -1.14 22.04
CA LEU A 251 -7.68 -0.06 21.12
C LEU A 251 -6.16 0.00 20.84
N ALA A 252 -5.35 0.11 21.89
CA ALA A 252 -3.90 0.14 21.78
C ALA A 252 -3.33 -1.09 21.04
N ARG A 253 -3.89 -2.28 21.31
CA ARG A 253 -3.49 -3.51 20.59
C ARG A 253 -3.86 -3.48 19.11
N ILE A 254 -5.03 -2.93 18.75
CA ILE A 254 -5.45 -2.78 17.36
C ILE A 254 -4.52 -1.82 16.64
N LEU A 255 -4.20 -0.66 17.24
CA LEU A 255 -3.33 0.37 16.62
C LEU A 255 -1.91 -0.13 16.30
N LYS A 256 -1.44 -1.17 17.00
CA LYS A 256 -0.14 -1.86 16.79
C LYS A 256 -0.20 -3.05 15.80
N SER A 257 -1.38 -3.37 15.29
CA SER A 257 -1.64 -4.52 14.42
C SER A 257 -1.66 -4.13 12.95
N GLN A 258 -1.61 -5.14 12.07
CA GLN A 258 -2.20 -5.03 10.73
C GLN A 258 -3.71 -4.78 10.91
N ILE A 259 -4.29 -3.83 10.17
CA ILE A 259 -5.71 -3.48 10.22
C ILE A 259 -6.25 -3.43 8.80
N VAL A 260 -7.38 -4.09 8.56
CA VAL A 260 -8.09 -4.09 7.27
C VAL A 260 -9.56 -3.80 7.55
N MET A 261 -10.13 -2.80 6.86
CA MET A 261 -11.56 -2.55 6.78
C MET A 261 -12.14 -3.35 5.62
N VAL A 262 -13.32 -3.91 5.81
CA VAL A 262 -14.01 -4.76 4.83
C VAL A 262 -15.46 -4.34 4.72
N ALA A 263 -15.91 -4.03 3.51
CA ALA A 263 -17.30 -3.76 3.19
C ALA A 263 -17.94 -5.01 2.60
N TYR A 264 -19.18 -5.29 2.99
CA TYR A 264 -19.97 -6.42 2.49
C TYR A 264 -21.32 -5.94 1.95
N ASP A 265 -21.84 -6.66 0.96
CA ASP A 265 -23.22 -6.52 0.49
C ASP A 265 -24.23 -7.24 1.41
N ASP A 266 -25.50 -7.25 1.00
CA ASP A 266 -26.60 -7.87 1.72
C ASP A 266 -26.59 -9.41 1.68
N GLU A 267 -25.76 -10.00 0.81
CA GLU A 267 -25.51 -11.44 0.69
C GLU A 267 -24.21 -11.88 1.39
N ASP A 268 -23.58 -11.01 2.19
CA ASP A 268 -22.30 -11.24 2.88
C ASP A 268 -21.10 -11.45 1.94
N LYS A 269 -21.16 -11.00 0.68
CA LYS A 269 -20.01 -10.99 -0.23
C LYS A 269 -19.18 -9.73 -0.01
N VAL A 270 -17.86 -9.86 -0.11
CA VAL A 270 -16.96 -8.72 0.01
C VAL A 270 -17.20 -7.80 -1.18
N LEU A 271 -17.35 -6.50 -0.92
CA LEU A 271 -17.42 -5.45 -1.94
C LEU A 271 -16.08 -4.73 -2.10
N ALA A 272 -15.44 -4.44 -0.98
CA ALA A 272 -14.17 -3.73 -0.95
C ALA A 272 -13.39 -4.08 0.32
N ALA A 273 -12.07 -3.95 0.24
CA ALA A 273 -11.18 -4.11 1.37
C ALA A 273 -10.02 -3.11 1.28
N THR A 274 -9.64 -2.54 2.41
CA THR A 274 -8.57 -1.54 2.46
C THR A 274 -7.85 -1.57 3.81
N GLU A 275 -6.59 -1.15 3.84
CA GLU A 275 -5.93 -0.79 5.10
C GLU A 275 -6.42 0.57 5.62
N VAL A 276 -5.98 0.94 6.84
CA VAL A 276 -6.48 2.10 7.60
C VAL A 276 -5.36 3.09 7.92
N GLN A 277 -5.56 4.37 7.59
CA GLN A 277 -4.71 5.47 8.04
C GLN A 277 -5.06 5.85 9.48
N LYS A 278 -4.04 6.01 10.33
CA LYS A 278 -4.20 6.10 11.78
C LYS A 278 -3.83 7.46 12.40
N ALA A 279 -3.41 8.44 11.61
CA ALA A 279 -2.88 9.70 12.15
C ALA A 279 -3.90 10.41 13.08
N GLY A 280 -5.17 10.51 12.65
CA GLY A 280 -6.22 11.19 13.41
C GLY A 280 -6.46 10.57 14.79
N VAL A 281 -6.64 9.24 14.85
CA VAL A 281 -6.83 8.51 16.12
C VAL A 281 -5.58 8.50 16.99
N LEU A 282 -4.38 8.50 16.42
CA LEU A 282 -3.15 8.57 17.22
C LEU A 282 -3.06 9.92 17.94
N ASP A 283 -3.39 11.02 17.27
CA ASP A 283 -3.46 12.33 17.90
C ASP A 283 -4.53 12.37 18.99
N ASP A 284 -5.72 11.84 18.67
CA ASP A 284 -6.87 11.87 19.56
C ASP A 284 -6.65 11.09 20.86
N VAL A 285 -5.98 9.93 20.77
CA VAL A 285 -5.77 9.03 21.90
C VAL A 285 -4.52 9.37 22.71
N PHE A 286 -3.43 9.74 22.04
CA PHE A 286 -2.12 9.87 22.70
C PHE A 286 -1.66 11.32 22.89
N VAL A 287 -2.06 12.26 22.02
CA VAL A 287 -1.42 13.59 21.94
C VAL A 287 -2.20 14.66 22.70
N ASN A 288 -3.53 14.65 22.62
CA ASN A 288 -4.39 15.66 23.25
C ASN A 288 -4.16 15.78 24.77
N GLU A 289 -4.22 17.01 25.31
CA GLU A 289 -4.02 17.31 26.74
C GLU A 289 -5.03 16.58 27.64
N ASP A 290 -6.28 16.49 27.20
CA ASP A 290 -7.37 15.78 27.90
C ASP A 290 -7.28 14.24 27.74
N ALA A 291 -6.31 13.74 26.96
CA ALA A 291 -6.05 12.34 26.72
C ALA A 291 -4.65 11.96 27.23
N GLY A 292 -3.81 11.35 26.39
CA GLY A 292 -2.45 10.94 26.76
C GLY A 292 -1.47 12.08 27.04
N ASN A 293 -1.72 13.28 26.51
CA ASN A 293 -0.84 14.46 26.62
C ASN A 293 0.63 14.22 26.23
N ALA A 294 0.89 13.36 25.24
CA ALA A 294 2.24 13.07 24.76
C ALA A 294 2.96 14.32 24.23
N ILE A 295 2.22 15.36 23.82
CA ILE A 295 2.78 16.64 23.35
C ILE A 295 3.58 17.38 24.43
N SER A 296 3.26 17.13 25.70
CA SER A 296 3.92 17.77 26.85
C SER A 296 5.13 16.97 27.36
N GLU A 297 5.38 15.77 26.83
CA GLU A 297 6.52 14.95 27.23
C GLU A 297 7.83 15.49 26.64
N GLU A 298 8.87 15.54 27.46
CA GLU A 298 10.23 15.73 26.96
C GLU A 298 10.70 14.42 26.31
N LEU A 299 11.24 14.49 25.09
CA LEU A 299 11.65 13.32 24.31
C LEU A 299 13.14 13.35 23.98
N GLY A 300 13.68 12.18 23.60
CA GLY A 300 15.09 12.00 23.26
C GLY A 300 15.94 11.49 24.42
N ALA A 301 17.24 11.79 24.39
CA ALA A 301 18.18 11.45 25.46
C ALA A 301 18.30 12.60 26.47
N ILE A 302 17.57 12.49 27.59
CA ILE A 302 17.44 13.52 28.62
C ILE A 302 18.50 13.31 29.68
N VAL A 303 19.46 14.23 29.76
CA VAL A 303 20.60 14.12 30.68
C VAL A 303 20.32 14.84 32.00
N ASN A 304 20.33 14.08 33.09
CA ASN A 304 20.17 14.55 34.46
C ASN A 304 21.42 14.20 35.29
N GLY A 305 22.42 15.09 35.24
CA GLY A 305 23.71 14.89 35.91
C GLY A 305 24.49 13.72 35.31
N SER A 306 24.62 12.62 36.05
CA SER A 306 25.34 11.41 35.57
C SER A 306 24.42 10.34 34.98
N ARG A 307 23.11 10.60 34.96
CA ARG A 307 22.08 9.69 34.48
C ARG A 307 21.45 10.24 33.21
N THR A 308 21.02 9.35 32.34
CA THR A 308 20.30 9.69 31.12
C THR A 308 19.06 8.82 31.03
N GLU A 309 17.93 9.45 30.77
CA GLU A 309 16.68 8.77 30.42
C GLU A 309 16.44 8.92 28.94
N PHE A 310 16.01 7.84 28.30
CA PHE A 310 15.72 7.82 26.87
C PHE A 310 14.22 7.65 26.70
N LYS A 311 13.60 8.58 25.95
CA LYS A 311 12.17 8.57 25.65
C LYS A 311 11.94 8.66 24.14
N LEU A 312 11.13 7.76 23.60
CA LEU A 312 10.76 7.73 22.18
C LEU A 312 9.24 7.58 22.02
N TRP A 313 8.58 8.54 21.37
CA TRP A 313 7.18 8.36 21.00
C TRP A 313 7.04 7.38 19.84
N ALA A 314 6.44 6.22 20.10
CA ALA A 314 6.24 5.17 19.11
C ALA A 314 4.97 4.33 19.41
N PRO A 315 3.78 4.95 19.40
CA PRO A 315 2.54 4.32 19.87
C PRO A 315 2.09 3.10 19.06
N THR A 316 2.55 2.98 17.82
CA THR A 316 2.24 1.84 16.93
C THR A 316 3.28 0.71 17.01
N ALA A 317 4.41 0.93 17.69
CA ALA A 317 5.44 -0.08 17.84
C ALA A 317 4.95 -1.24 18.71
N GLN A 318 5.36 -2.45 18.35
CA GLN A 318 5.15 -3.66 19.14
C GLN A 318 6.26 -3.85 20.18
N ASN A 319 7.47 -3.37 19.87
CA ASN A 319 8.62 -3.40 20.78
C ASN A 319 9.59 -2.28 20.41
N VAL A 320 10.28 -1.73 21.42
CA VAL A 320 11.42 -0.84 21.23
C VAL A 320 12.54 -1.25 22.16
N ASP A 321 13.72 -1.53 21.59
CA ASP A 321 14.95 -1.75 22.34
C ASP A 321 15.93 -0.58 22.10
N LEU A 322 16.58 -0.12 23.16
CA LEU A 322 17.67 0.85 23.10
C LEU A 322 19.02 0.13 23.06
N TYR A 323 19.82 0.45 22.05
CA TYR A 323 21.19 -0.03 21.89
C TYR A 323 22.17 1.11 22.12
N ILE A 324 23.08 0.94 23.08
CA ILE A 324 24.12 1.93 23.41
C ILE A 324 25.47 1.39 22.94
N TYR A 325 26.28 2.28 22.36
CA TYR A 325 27.55 1.99 21.73
C TYR A 325 28.63 2.96 22.24
N ASN A 326 29.83 2.44 22.45
CA ASN A 326 30.98 3.28 22.78
C ASN A 326 31.52 4.06 21.56
N LYS A 327 32.58 4.86 21.76
CA LYS A 327 33.24 5.64 20.71
C LYS A 327 33.64 4.84 19.45
N ASN A 328 34.01 3.57 19.62
CA ASN A 328 34.41 2.65 18.56
C ASN A 328 33.21 1.93 17.89
N LYS A 329 31.97 2.38 18.18
CA LYS A 329 30.73 1.79 17.68
C LYS A 329 30.52 0.32 18.07
N LYS A 330 31.15 -0.12 19.16
CA LYS A 330 30.87 -1.43 19.77
C LYS A 330 29.72 -1.27 20.75
N GLN A 331 28.71 -2.12 20.62
CA GLN A 331 27.58 -2.17 21.53
C GLN A 331 28.07 -2.49 22.95
N THR A 332 27.63 -1.70 23.92
CA THR A 332 27.97 -1.86 25.34
C THR A 332 26.74 -2.24 26.17
N LYS A 333 25.54 -1.80 25.77
CA LYS A 333 24.27 -2.12 26.45
C LYS A 333 23.15 -2.34 25.44
N LYS A 334 22.21 -3.19 25.81
CA LYS A 334 20.87 -3.33 25.21
C LYS A 334 19.85 -3.21 26.34
N ILE A 335 18.86 -2.36 26.18
CA ILE A 335 17.83 -2.10 27.19
C ILE A 335 16.48 -2.23 26.50
N ASN A 336 15.58 -3.05 27.04
CA ASN A 336 14.19 -3.09 26.59
C ASN A 336 13.44 -1.91 27.20
N LEU A 337 12.81 -1.09 26.36
CA LEU A 337 12.08 0.09 26.81
C LEU A 337 10.68 -0.32 27.27
N ALA A 338 10.15 0.36 28.29
CA ALA A 338 8.78 0.18 28.74
C ALA A 338 7.88 1.24 28.09
N GLU A 339 6.76 0.83 27.52
CA GLU A 339 5.75 1.75 26.99
C GLU A 339 4.88 2.31 28.13
N ASN A 340 4.70 3.63 28.13
CA ASN A 340 3.61 4.28 28.83
C ASN A 340 2.33 4.17 27.96
N PRO A 341 1.29 3.43 28.41
CA PRO A 341 0.09 3.17 27.61
C PRO A 341 -0.81 4.39 27.41
N GLU A 342 -0.64 5.45 28.20
CA GLU A 342 -1.43 6.69 28.07
C GLU A 342 -0.85 7.58 26.98
N THR A 343 0.48 7.75 26.94
CA THR A 343 1.16 8.64 25.98
C THR A 343 1.67 7.93 24.72
N GLY A 344 1.84 6.60 24.76
CA GLY A 344 2.51 5.83 23.71
C GLY A 344 4.04 6.06 23.63
N VAL A 345 4.62 6.68 24.66
CA VAL A 345 6.06 6.92 24.78
C VAL A 345 6.74 5.70 25.39
N TRP A 346 7.88 5.30 24.81
CA TRP A 346 8.74 4.21 25.27
C TRP A 346 9.93 4.75 26.05
N GLU A 347 10.21 4.20 27.23
CA GLU A 347 11.15 4.77 28.20
C GLU A 347 12.15 3.75 28.76
N SER A 348 13.40 4.16 29.01
CA SER A 348 14.48 3.27 29.50
C SER A 348 14.62 3.22 31.01
N GLY A 349 13.94 4.10 31.74
CA GLY A 349 14.38 4.53 33.05
C GLY A 349 15.79 5.16 33.02
N GLN A 350 16.39 5.34 34.19
CA GLN A 350 17.65 6.07 34.34
C GLN A 350 18.89 5.21 34.04
N VAL A 351 19.70 5.62 33.05
CA VAL A 351 20.91 4.92 32.62
C VAL A 351 22.16 5.71 33.02
N ASN A 352 23.04 5.10 33.81
CA ASN A 352 24.24 5.78 34.31
C ASN A 352 25.39 5.78 33.29
N GLY A 353 26.11 6.90 33.24
CA GLY A 353 27.47 6.99 32.68
C GLY A 353 27.56 6.86 31.17
N VAL A 354 26.55 7.35 30.44
CA VAL A 354 26.44 7.22 28.97
C VAL A 354 26.59 8.55 28.23
N VAL A 355 26.89 9.65 28.92
CA VAL A 355 27.19 10.94 28.26
C VAL A 355 28.41 10.77 27.34
N GLY A 356 28.25 11.13 26.07
CA GLY A 356 29.23 10.97 25.01
C GLY A 356 29.17 9.63 24.27
N ASP A 357 28.45 8.63 24.77
CA ASP A 357 28.19 7.38 24.05
C ASP A 357 27.15 7.59 22.93
N TYR A 358 27.18 6.68 21.97
CA TYR A 358 26.29 6.66 20.83
C TYR A 358 25.12 5.71 21.08
N TYR A 359 23.98 5.93 20.44
CA TYR A 359 22.82 5.06 20.58
C TYR A 359 21.95 5.02 19.33
N ARG A 360 21.11 3.97 19.26
CA ARG A 360 20.05 3.76 18.28
C ARG A 360 18.90 3.00 18.94
N TYR A 361 17.70 3.15 18.40
CA TYR A 361 16.55 2.33 18.76
C TYR A 361 16.37 1.20 17.73
N GLU A 362 16.09 0.00 18.20
CA GLU A 362 15.55 -1.10 17.39
C GLU A 362 14.03 -1.11 17.58
N VAL A 363 13.29 -0.76 16.54
CA VAL A 363 11.83 -0.63 16.59
C VAL A 363 11.23 -1.79 15.82
N THR A 364 10.36 -2.57 16.48
CA THR A 364 9.51 -3.59 15.85
C THR A 364 8.13 -3.00 15.60
N VAL A 365 7.70 -2.87 14.35
CA VAL A 365 6.45 -2.16 13.99
C VAL A 365 5.86 -2.67 12.69
N TYR A 366 4.53 -2.65 12.56
CA TYR A 366 3.87 -2.87 11.27
C TYR A 366 4.09 -1.67 10.34
N HIS A 367 4.69 -1.88 9.17
CA HIS A 367 4.97 -0.85 8.20
C HIS A 367 4.02 -0.95 6.99
N PRO A 368 3.11 0.02 6.78
CA PRO A 368 2.08 -0.07 5.73
C PRO A 368 2.64 -0.20 4.30
N THR A 369 3.76 0.47 3.99
CA THR A 369 4.38 0.37 2.65
C THR A 369 4.94 -1.02 2.34
N THR A 370 5.56 -1.70 3.31
CA THR A 370 6.12 -3.04 3.09
C THR A 370 5.13 -4.14 3.42
N LYS A 371 3.97 -3.79 4.01
CA LYS A 371 2.92 -4.70 4.47
C LYS A 371 3.44 -5.80 5.40
N ARG A 372 4.46 -5.48 6.21
CA ARG A 372 5.17 -6.42 7.09
C ARG A 372 5.37 -5.82 8.47
N ILE A 373 5.56 -6.71 9.45
CA ILE A 373 6.12 -6.33 10.75
C ILE A 373 7.63 -6.27 10.57
N GLU A 374 8.16 -5.06 10.53
CA GLU A 374 9.58 -4.79 10.34
C GLU A 374 10.27 -4.66 11.69
N THR A 375 11.56 -5.01 11.75
CA THR A 375 12.46 -4.70 12.86
C THR A 375 13.60 -3.86 12.32
N VAL A 376 13.59 -2.57 12.66
CA VAL A 376 14.49 -1.58 12.04
C VAL A 376 15.30 -0.83 13.08
N MET A 377 16.56 -0.57 12.74
CA MET A 377 17.42 0.28 13.55
C MET A 377 17.28 1.73 13.10
N VAL A 378 16.90 2.62 14.01
CA VAL A 378 16.69 4.04 13.73
C VAL A 378 17.53 4.92 14.66
N THR A 379 17.90 6.10 14.17
CA THR A 379 18.40 7.17 15.04
C THR A 379 17.24 7.88 15.72
N ASP A 380 17.54 8.57 16.81
CA ASP A 380 16.58 9.35 17.57
C ASP A 380 16.16 10.61 16.78
N PRO A 381 14.86 10.83 16.52
CA PRO A 381 14.39 12.07 15.89
C PRO A 381 14.66 13.31 16.75
N TYR A 382 14.86 13.16 18.07
CA TYR A 382 15.23 14.20 19.02
C TYR A 382 16.75 14.25 19.28
N SER A 383 17.58 13.76 18.36
CA SER A 383 19.04 13.79 18.50
C SER A 383 19.59 15.22 18.58
N HIS A 384 20.33 15.53 19.65
CA HIS A 384 21.07 16.79 19.79
C HIS A 384 22.54 16.70 19.32
N SER A 385 23.08 15.49 19.17
CA SER A 385 24.38 15.23 18.57
C SER A 385 24.34 13.91 17.81
N VAL A 386 25.19 13.78 16.79
CA VAL A 386 25.25 12.60 15.92
C VAL A 386 26.69 12.21 15.58
N SER A 387 26.89 10.95 15.23
CA SER A 387 28.14 10.50 14.60
C SER A 387 28.24 11.01 13.15
N THR A 388 29.43 10.88 12.54
CA THR A 388 29.63 11.14 11.10
C THR A 388 28.56 10.46 10.24
N ASN A 389 27.98 11.22 9.32
CA ASN A 389 26.88 10.80 8.43
C ASN A 389 25.62 10.32 9.17
N SER A 390 25.39 10.80 10.39
CA SER A 390 24.17 10.57 11.17
C SER A 390 23.82 9.09 11.38
N ARG A 391 24.82 8.19 11.37
CA ARG A 391 24.58 6.75 11.53
C ARG A 391 24.13 6.35 12.94
N TYR A 392 24.41 7.20 13.93
CA TYR A 392 24.09 7.03 15.34
C TYR A 392 23.77 8.38 15.95
N SER A 393 22.79 8.39 16.84
CA SER A 393 22.56 9.48 17.79
C SER A 393 23.64 9.45 18.88
N GLN A 394 23.89 10.56 19.54
CA GLN A 394 24.86 10.65 20.63
C GLN A 394 24.24 11.36 21.83
N VAL A 395 24.46 10.80 23.01
CA VAL A 395 24.06 11.45 24.28
C VAL A 395 24.96 12.65 24.52
N VAL A 396 24.37 13.83 24.68
CA VAL A 396 25.10 15.08 24.90
C VAL A 396 24.39 15.95 25.93
N ASP A 397 25.15 16.56 26.84
CA ASP A 397 24.65 17.52 27.81
C ASP A 397 24.99 18.95 27.36
N LEU A 398 24.16 19.51 26.47
CA LEU A 398 24.35 20.87 25.94
C LEU A 398 24.19 21.94 27.03
N ALA A 399 23.36 21.68 28.05
CA ALA A 399 23.02 22.64 29.09
C ALA A 399 24.19 22.84 30.06
N ASN A 400 24.86 21.76 30.48
CA ASN A 400 25.83 21.82 31.56
C ASN A 400 27.29 21.60 31.12
N ASP A 401 27.56 21.01 29.95
CA ASP A 401 28.95 20.81 29.52
C ASP A 401 29.60 22.12 29.01
N LYS A 402 30.45 22.69 29.85
CA LYS A 402 31.21 23.92 29.55
C LYS A 402 32.16 23.75 28.37
N LYS A 403 32.60 22.54 28.03
CA LYS A 403 33.50 22.28 26.88
C LYS A 403 32.80 22.44 25.55
N LEU A 404 31.47 22.30 25.52
CA LEU A 404 30.64 22.50 24.33
C LEU A 404 30.28 23.97 24.11
N LYS A 405 30.61 24.85 25.06
CA LYS A 405 30.36 26.29 24.98
C LYS A 405 31.64 27.04 24.61
N PRO A 406 31.58 28.06 23.74
CA PRO A 406 32.72 28.92 23.49
C PRO A 406 33.15 29.64 24.78
N LYS A 407 34.43 30.02 24.88
CA LYS A 407 34.94 30.81 26.01
C LYS A 407 34.14 32.12 26.14
N ALA A 408 33.94 32.58 27.37
CA ALA A 408 33.05 33.67 27.79
C ALA A 408 33.33 35.09 27.21
N GLY A 409 34.12 35.23 26.14
CA GLY A 409 34.35 36.48 25.42
C GLY A 409 33.45 36.68 24.18
N ILE A 410 32.74 35.65 23.72
CA ILE A 410 31.73 35.78 22.66
C ILE A 410 30.38 36.05 23.32
N ILE A 411 30.17 37.30 23.74
CA ILE A 411 28.86 37.74 24.20
C ILE A 411 27.96 37.83 22.97
N MET A 412 27.08 36.85 22.76
CA MET A 412 25.92 36.95 21.86
C MET A 412 24.87 37.91 22.44
N LYS A 413 25.26 39.15 22.78
CA LYS A 413 24.31 40.23 22.99
C LYS A 413 23.97 40.73 21.60
N GLY A 414 22.76 40.41 21.14
CA GLY A 414 22.30 40.72 19.79
C GLY A 414 22.57 42.18 19.42
N ARG A 415 23.52 42.37 18.50
CA ARG A 415 23.32 43.37 17.45
C ARG A 415 22.49 42.68 16.39
N LYS A 416 21.17 42.87 16.44
CA LYS A 416 20.41 42.84 15.18
C LYS A 416 20.98 43.99 14.33
N PRO A 417 21.46 43.74 13.11
CA PRO A 417 21.83 44.83 12.22
C PRO A 417 20.61 45.74 12.04
N GLN A 418 20.81 47.05 12.21
CA GLN A 418 19.79 48.07 11.92
C GLN A 418 19.48 48.11 10.44
#